data_AF-A0A7S1WQ52-F1
#
_entry.id   AF-A0A7S1WQ52-F1
#
_cell.length_a   1.000
_cell.length_b   1.000
_cell.length_c   1.000
_cell.angle_alpha   90.00
_cell.angle_beta   90.00
_cell.angle_gamma   90.00
#
_symmetry.space_group_name_H-M   'P 1'
#
loop_
_entity.id
_entity.type
_entity.pdbx_description
1 polymer ?
#
loop_
_entity_poly.entity_id
_entity_poly.type
_entity_poly.pdbx_seq_one_letter_code
_entity_poly.pdbx_strand_id
1 'polypeptide(L)'
;ELGPVNPGTPTQVPCGGVMLKDVDRVCSTDGCKVLADQMSRRTCREYCNDNGLDCAGGWEELAETCVATVTLGCDRSYGSTSDLLCECMPGTAAPEPRCNNLPLADVKRSCSADGCKVLAKTRGRTCEEYCAENSLSCQGAFEEKDDTCTEEKSLRCDQHYSTSDLICECA
;
A
#
# COMPACT_ATOMS: atom_id res chain seq x y z
N GLU A 1 -33.72 36.97 9.47
CA GLU A 1 -32.71 36.16 10.18
C GLU A 1 -32.21 35.09 9.23
N LEU A 2 -30.90 35.05 9.00
CA LEU A 2 -30.23 34.13 8.10
C LEU A 2 -29.99 32.81 8.86
N GLY A 3 -30.44 31.69 8.31
CA GLY A 3 -30.26 30.36 8.91
C GLY A 3 -28.79 29.94 9.00
N PRO A 4 -28.47 28.91 9.82
CA PRO A 4 -27.10 28.43 9.98
C PRO A 4 -26.60 27.83 8.67
N VAL A 5 -25.52 28.40 8.14
CA VAL A 5 -24.70 27.80 7.09
C VAL A 5 -24.03 26.55 7.66
N ASN A 6 -24.43 25.38 7.18
CA ASN A 6 -23.63 24.16 7.31
C ASN A 6 -22.35 24.36 6.49
N PRO A 7 -21.14 24.40 7.09
CA PRO A 7 -19.92 24.36 6.31
C PRO A 7 -19.86 22.97 5.65
N GLY A 8 -20.15 22.92 4.35
CA GLY A 8 -20.14 21.69 3.57
C GLY A 8 -18.78 21.00 3.70
N THR A 9 -18.81 19.68 3.92
CA THR A 9 -17.66 18.80 3.86
C THR A 9 -16.82 19.13 2.60
N PRO A 10 -15.51 19.39 2.72
CA PRO A 10 -14.67 19.64 1.56
C PRO A 10 -14.85 18.49 0.57
N THR A 11 -15.31 18.80 -0.64
CA THR A 11 -15.43 17.80 -1.69
C THR A 11 -14.03 17.32 -2.03
N GLN A 12 -13.74 16.05 -1.76
CA GLN A 12 -12.42 15.48 -2.00
C GLN A 12 -12.05 15.60 -3.48
N VAL A 13 -10.81 16.02 -3.73
CA VAL A 13 -10.23 16.20 -5.07
C VAL A 13 -9.32 14.99 -5.39
N PRO A 14 -9.28 14.48 -6.64
CA PRO A 14 -8.40 13.38 -6.99
C PRO A 14 -6.92 13.80 -6.99
N CYS A 15 -6.07 13.06 -6.29
CA CYS A 15 -4.61 13.18 -6.39
C CYS A 15 -4.12 12.45 -7.65
N GLY A 16 -3.64 13.19 -8.66
CA GLY A 16 -3.15 12.55 -9.89
C GLY A 16 -4.20 11.74 -10.65
N GLY A 17 -5.49 12.07 -10.49
CA GLY A 17 -6.60 11.29 -11.05
C GLY A 17 -7.09 10.13 -10.16
N VAL A 18 -6.46 9.89 -9.01
CA VAL A 18 -6.87 8.87 -8.03
C VAL A 18 -7.66 9.51 -6.89
N MET A 19 -8.86 8.97 -6.62
CA MET A 19 -9.59 9.30 -5.39
C MET A 19 -9.03 8.47 -4.23
N LEU A 20 -8.28 9.12 -3.36
CA LEU A 20 -7.71 8.52 -2.16
C LEU A 20 -8.81 7.93 -1.26
N LYS A 21 -8.60 6.71 -0.74
CA LYS A 21 -9.48 6.07 0.24
C LYS A 21 -8.93 6.28 1.65
N ASP A 22 -9.76 6.03 2.66
CA ASP A 22 -9.39 6.16 4.08
C ASP A 22 -8.87 7.57 4.40
N VAL A 23 -9.63 8.59 4.01
CA VAL A 23 -9.33 10.01 4.23
C VAL A 23 -10.27 10.58 5.29
N ASP A 24 -9.71 11.06 6.41
CA ASP A 24 -10.47 11.83 7.38
C ASP A 24 -10.59 13.30 6.94
N ARG A 25 -9.48 13.89 6.47
CA ARG A 25 -9.41 15.29 6.03
C ARG A 25 -8.55 15.50 4.80
N VAL A 26 -9.01 16.34 3.88
CA VAL A 26 -8.19 16.83 2.76
C VAL A 26 -7.40 18.07 3.17
N CYS A 27 -6.09 18.05 2.94
CA CYS A 27 -5.13 19.04 3.44
C CYS A 27 -4.32 19.75 2.34
N SER A 28 -4.59 19.47 1.06
CA SER A 28 -4.09 20.25 -0.08
C SER A 28 -5.16 20.44 -1.15
N THR A 29 -4.97 21.45 -2.00
CA THR A 29 -5.91 21.77 -3.10
C THR A 29 -5.80 20.82 -4.28
N ASP A 30 -4.70 20.09 -4.42
CA ASP A 30 -4.50 19.04 -5.43
C ASP A 30 -4.97 17.66 -4.95
N GLY A 31 -5.51 17.57 -3.73
CA GLY A 31 -6.01 16.33 -3.14
C GLY A 31 -4.94 15.33 -2.71
N CYS A 32 -3.65 15.67 -2.83
CA CYS A 32 -2.54 14.76 -2.58
C CYS A 32 -2.03 14.72 -1.14
N LYS A 33 -2.28 15.76 -0.34
CA LYS A 33 -1.99 15.78 1.10
C LYS A 33 -3.30 15.63 1.87
N VAL A 34 -3.34 14.65 2.75
CA VAL A 34 -4.53 14.29 3.52
C VAL A 34 -4.15 13.88 4.94
N LEU A 35 -5.09 14.02 5.86
CA LEU A 35 -5.11 13.25 7.09
C LEU A 35 -5.66 11.87 6.74
N ALA A 36 -4.76 10.90 6.61
CA ALA A 36 -5.08 9.52 6.31
C ALA A 36 -5.57 8.82 7.59
N ASP A 37 -6.67 8.11 7.50
CA ASP A 37 -7.28 7.33 8.59
C ASP A 37 -6.70 5.90 8.64
N GLN A 38 -6.97 5.18 9.73
CA GLN A 38 -6.53 3.81 9.99
C GLN A 38 -5.01 3.63 9.96
N MET A 39 -4.27 4.63 10.45
CA MET A 39 -2.80 4.68 10.42
C MET A 39 -2.12 4.08 11.66
N SER A 40 -2.87 3.39 12.53
CA SER A 40 -2.29 2.69 13.69
C SER A 40 -1.20 1.72 13.25
N ARG A 41 0.05 2.07 13.58
CA ARG A 41 1.29 1.36 13.23
C ARG A 41 1.59 1.28 11.72
N ARG A 42 0.90 2.05 10.88
CA ARG A 42 1.15 2.13 9.43
C ARG A 42 1.99 3.35 9.08
N THR A 43 2.53 3.34 7.88
CA THR A 43 3.38 4.38 7.30
C THR A 43 2.67 5.07 6.13
N CYS A 44 3.02 6.33 5.85
CA CYS A 44 2.47 7.03 4.69
C CYS A 44 2.81 6.37 3.35
N ARG A 45 3.92 5.61 3.26
CA ARG A 45 4.22 4.78 2.09
C ARG A 45 3.18 3.70 1.88
N GLU A 46 2.82 2.95 2.91
CA GLU A 46 1.80 1.91 2.80
C GLU A 46 0.46 2.50 2.38
N TYR A 47 0.06 3.63 3.00
CA TYR A 47 -1.16 4.33 2.65
C TYR A 47 -1.21 4.78 1.17
N CYS A 48 -0.16 5.45 0.68
CA CYS A 48 -0.12 5.89 -0.72
C CYS A 48 -0.07 4.70 -1.68
N ASN A 49 0.72 3.66 -1.36
CA ASN A 49 0.83 2.45 -2.19
C ASN A 49 -0.49 1.69 -2.31
N ASP A 50 -1.26 1.59 -1.23
CA ASP A 50 -2.60 0.95 -1.26
C ASP A 50 -3.60 1.75 -2.11
N ASN A 51 -3.33 3.03 -2.32
CA ASN A 51 -4.05 3.88 -3.28
C ASN A 51 -3.41 3.90 -4.69
N GLY A 52 -2.33 3.16 -4.93
CA GLY A 52 -1.64 3.12 -6.22
C GLY A 52 -0.82 4.38 -6.54
N LEU A 53 -0.37 5.09 -5.51
CA LEU A 53 0.42 6.32 -5.59
C LEU A 53 1.75 6.14 -4.85
N ASP A 54 2.74 6.97 -5.18
CA ASP A 54 4.00 7.02 -4.43
C ASP A 54 3.86 7.98 -3.23
N CYS A 55 4.58 7.71 -2.15
CA CYS A 55 4.67 8.66 -1.03
C CYS A 55 5.71 9.75 -1.31
N ALA A 56 5.28 11.00 -1.17
CA ALA A 56 6.13 12.19 -1.22
C ALA A 56 6.56 12.64 0.20
N GLY A 57 5.76 12.36 1.23
CA GLY A 57 6.11 12.67 2.61
C GLY A 57 5.08 12.21 3.64
N GLY A 58 5.45 12.27 4.91
CA GLY A 58 4.62 11.89 6.04
C GLY A 58 4.97 12.63 7.32
N TRP A 59 3.94 13.02 8.09
CA TRP A 59 4.05 13.79 9.32
C TRP A 59 2.99 13.37 10.34
N GLU A 60 3.31 13.53 11.62
CA GLU A 60 2.30 13.69 12.67
C GLU A 60 1.73 15.10 12.60
N GLU A 61 0.44 15.26 12.90
CA GLU A 61 -0.26 16.53 12.84
C GLU A 61 -0.45 17.20 14.23
N LEU A 62 -1.18 18.32 14.29
CA LEU A 62 -1.61 18.98 15.54
C LEU A 62 -3.14 18.89 15.72
N ALA A 63 -3.63 17.89 16.46
CA ALA A 63 -5.03 17.74 16.85
C ALA A 63 -6.06 17.75 15.70
N GLU A 64 -6.03 16.74 14.84
CA GLU A 64 -6.92 16.52 13.68
C GLU A 64 -6.92 17.67 12.63
N THR A 65 -5.79 18.39 12.53
CA THR A 65 -5.58 19.49 11.60
C THR A 65 -4.62 19.12 10.46
N CYS A 66 -4.45 20.05 9.52
CA CYS A 66 -3.48 19.92 8.44
C CYS A 66 -2.10 20.51 8.81
N VAL A 67 -1.82 20.71 10.09
CA VAL A 67 -0.59 21.36 10.56
C VAL A 67 0.39 20.29 11.03
N ALA A 68 1.47 20.10 10.29
CA ALA A 68 2.52 19.15 10.66
C ALA A 68 3.25 19.57 11.95
N THR A 69 3.45 18.62 12.86
CA THR A 69 4.20 18.80 14.12
C THR A 69 5.51 18.00 14.12
N VAL A 70 5.48 16.74 13.64
CA VAL A 70 6.64 15.86 13.59
C VAL A 70 6.86 15.33 12.18
N THR A 71 8.06 15.50 11.63
CA THR A 71 8.42 14.91 10.35
C THR A 71 8.78 13.44 10.49
N LEU A 72 7.94 12.56 9.95
CA LEU A 72 8.15 11.12 9.94
C LEU A 72 8.91 10.68 8.69
N GLY A 73 8.62 11.31 7.55
CA GLY A 73 8.98 10.78 6.23
C GLY A 73 8.02 9.65 5.83
N CYS A 74 8.34 8.94 4.76
CA CYS A 74 7.42 7.94 4.19
C CYS A 74 7.39 6.61 4.96
N ASP A 75 8.45 6.27 5.68
CA ASP A 75 8.72 4.90 6.15
C ASP A 75 8.66 4.75 7.67
N ARG A 76 8.13 5.75 8.38
CA ARG A 76 7.96 5.72 9.84
C ARG A 76 6.50 5.89 10.22
N SER A 77 6.06 5.09 11.19
CA SER A 77 4.80 5.28 11.91
C SER A 77 5.02 6.12 13.17
N TYR A 78 3.93 6.58 13.78
CA TYR A 78 3.99 7.35 15.03
C TYR A 78 3.18 6.69 16.15
N GLY A 79 3.83 5.78 16.88
CA GLY A 79 3.21 5.08 18.00
C GLY A 79 1.94 4.32 17.61
N SER A 80 0.83 4.65 18.25
CA SER A 80 -0.50 4.08 17.99
C SER A 80 -1.53 5.14 17.59
N THR A 81 -1.08 6.24 16.96
CA THR A 81 -2.00 7.24 16.41
C THR A 81 -2.95 6.61 15.40
N SER A 82 -4.18 7.11 15.33
CA SER A 82 -5.22 6.66 14.39
C SER A 82 -4.98 7.15 12.98
N ASP A 83 -4.23 8.24 12.82
CA ASP A 83 -4.14 9.01 11.60
C ASP A 83 -2.73 9.56 11.41
N LEU A 84 -2.39 9.90 10.18
CA LEU A 84 -1.15 10.59 9.84
C LEU A 84 -1.40 11.57 8.70
N LEU A 85 -0.69 12.70 8.72
CA LEU A 85 -0.67 13.60 7.59
C LEU A 85 0.24 13.00 6.52
N CYS A 86 -0.35 12.49 5.44
CA CYS A 86 0.36 11.85 4.35
C CYS A 86 0.26 12.67 3.07
N GLU A 87 1.37 12.80 2.35
CA GLU A 87 1.41 13.39 1.02
C GLU A 87 1.79 12.33 0.01
N CYS A 88 0.86 12.06 -0.90
CA CYS A 88 1.08 11.18 -2.03
C CYS A 88 1.45 11.98 -3.29
N MET A 89 1.94 11.30 -4.30
CA MET A 89 2.18 11.86 -5.62
C MET A 89 1.81 10.82 -6.66
N PRO A 90 1.44 11.24 -7.90
CA PRO A 90 1.29 10.31 -9.01
C PRO A 90 2.53 9.43 -9.06
N GLY A 91 2.35 8.12 -8.92
CA GLY A 91 3.47 7.23 -8.96
C GLY A 91 4.15 7.36 -10.31
N THR A 92 5.48 7.39 -10.36
CA THR A 92 6.14 6.98 -11.60
C THR A 92 5.90 5.50 -11.67
N ALA A 93 4.77 5.06 -12.24
CA ALA A 93 4.35 3.67 -12.23
C ALA A 93 5.59 2.82 -12.50
N ALA A 94 6.09 2.15 -11.45
CA ALA A 94 7.15 1.19 -11.65
C ALA A 94 6.59 0.25 -12.72
N PRO A 95 7.38 -0.11 -13.75
CA PRO A 95 6.87 -0.97 -14.80
C PRO A 95 6.15 -2.14 -14.13
N GLU A 96 4.88 -2.35 -14.49
CA GLU A 96 4.03 -3.36 -13.85
C GLU A 96 4.85 -4.63 -13.70
N PRO A 97 4.92 -5.24 -12.50
CA PRO A 97 5.71 -6.45 -12.31
C PRO A 97 5.32 -7.47 -13.36
N ARG A 98 6.30 -8.08 -14.03
CA ARG A 98 6.05 -9.11 -15.03
C ARG A 98 6.95 -10.29 -14.76
N CYS A 99 6.40 -11.48 -14.96
CA CYS A 99 7.17 -12.70 -15.06
C CYS A 99 6.93 -13.30 -16.44
N ASN A 100 7.99 -13.64 -17.17
CA ASN A 100 7.89 -14.19 -18.53
C ASN A 100 7.02 -13.32 -19.49
N ASN A 101 7.08 -12.00 -19.34
CA ASN A 101 6.25 -11.00 -20.05
C ASN A 101 4.75 -11.06 -19.75
N LEU A 102 4.31 -11.84 -18.76
CA LEU A 102 2.95 -11.82 -18.24
C LEU A 102 2.88 -10.85 -17.04
N PRO A 103 1.87 -9.96 -16.99
CA PRO A 103 1.70 -9.06 -15.86
C PRO A 103 1.39 -9.86 -14.59
N LEU A 104 2.00 -9.47 -13.47
CA LEU A 104 1.73 -9.98 -12.14
C LEU A 104 0.93 -8.93 -11.36
N ALA A 105 -0.32 -9.25 -11.05
CA ALA A 105 -1.18 -8.49 -10.15
C ALA A 105 -0.90 -8.83 -8.68
N ASP A 106 -1.42 -8.04 -7.74
CA ASP A 106 -1.32 -8.28 -6.30
C ASP A 106 0.13 -8.40 -5.76
N VAL A 107 1.11 -7.77 -6.42
CA VAL A 107 2.50 -7.74 -5.97
C VAL A 107 2.69 -6.66 -4.90
N LYS A 108 3.11 -7.07 -3.69
CA LYS A 108 3.57 -6.16 -2.62
C LYS A 108 5.01 -5.72 -2.86
N ARG A 109 5.87 -6.63 -3.35
CA ARG A 109 7.29 -6.34 -3.67
C ARG A 109 7.86 -7.33 -4.68
N SER A 110 8.73 -6.86 -5.57
CA SER A 110 9.57 -7.73 -6.40
C SER A 110 10.77 -8.28 -5.62
N CYS A 111 10.94 -9.60 -5.64
CA CYS A 111 11.98 -10.32 -4.90
C CYS A 111 13.04 -10.97 -5.80
N SER A 112 12.92 -10.84 -7.12
CA SER A 112 13.96 -11.20 -8.09
C SER A 112 14.06 -10.17 -9.21
N ALA A 113 15.22 -10.16 -9.89
CA ALA A 113 15.47 -9.27 -11.02
C ALA A 113 14.71 -9.66 -12.29
N ASP A 114 14.36 -10.94 -12.44
CA ASP A 114 13.54 -11.44 -13.56
C ASP A 114 12.03 -11.20 -13.35
N GLY A 115 11.64 -10.68 -12.19
CA GLY A 115 10.25 -10.39 -11.83
C GLY A 115 9.41 -11.64 -11.53
N CYS A 116 9.99 -12.83 -11.55
CA CYS A 116 9.28 -14.09 -11.33
C CYS A 116 9.21 -14.53 -9.87
N LYS A 117 9.90 -13.86 -8.95
CA LYS A 117 9.78 -14.03 -7.51
C LYS A 117 9.26 -12.75 -6.89
N VAL A 118 8.16 -12.83 -6.15
CA VAL A 118 7.48 -11.67 -5.58
C VAL A 118 6.94 -11.97 -4.18
N LEU A 119 6.91 -10.95 -3.32
CA LEU A 119 6.04 -10.96 -2.15
C LEU A 119 4.62 -10.60 -2.65
N ALA A 120 3.75 -11.60 -2.69
CA ALA A 120 2.40 -11.50 -3.24
C ALA A 120 1.37 -11.29 -2.12
N LYS A 121 0.40 -10.39 -2.32
CA LYS A 121 -0.79 -10.22 -1.47
C LYS A 121 -1.74 -11.40 -1.68
N THR A 122 -1.41 -12.57 -1.14
CA THR A 122 -2.17 -13.82 -1.34
C THR A 122 -3.55 -13.79 -0.68
N ARG A 123 -3.74 -13.03 0.41
CA ARG A 123 -5.02 -12.93 1.14
C ARG A 123 -5.60 -14.32 1.49
N GLY A 124 -4.73 -15.25 1.90
CA GLY A 124 -5.09 -16.63 2.25
C GLY A 124 -5.08 -17.64 1.09
N ARG A 125 -4.87 -17.19 -0.16
CA ARG A 125 -4.59 -18.06 -1.31
C ARG A 125 -3.24 -18.76 -1.17
N THR A 126 -3.09 -19.91 -1.81
CA THR A 126 -1.78 -20.56 -1.97
C THR A 126 -0.96 -19.87 -3.08
N CYS A 127 0.35 -20.14 -3.14
CA CYS A 127 1.14 -19.65 -4.28
C CYS A 127 0.75 -20.32 -5.61
N GLU A 128 0.24 -21.55 -5.57
CA GLU A 128 -0.32 -22.22 -6.75
C GLU A 128 -1.53 -21.46 -7.30
N GLU A 129 -2.49 -21.10 -6.44
CA GLU A 129 -3.66 -20.31 -6.82
C GLU A 129 -3.25 -18.92 -7.34
N TYR A 130 -2.34 -18.24 -6.63
CA TYR A 130 -1.84 -16.92 -7.04
C TYR A 130 -1.15 -16.95 -8.42
N CYS A 131 -0.22 -17.88 -8.65
CA CYS A 131 0.45 -17.95 -9.95
C CYS A 131 -0.55 -18.30 -11.06
N ALA A 132 -1.48 -19.23 -10.80
CA ALA A 132 -2.49 -19.65 -11.78
C ALA A 132 -3.42 -18.50 -12.21
N GLU A 133 -3.86 -17.65 -11.27
CA GLU A 133 -4.66 -16.45 -11.57
C GLU A 133 -3.89 -15.43 -12.43
N ASN A 134 -2.56 -15.43 -12.34
CA ASN A 134 -1.67 -14.64 -13.18
C ASN A 134 -1.18 -15.39 -14.43
N SER A 135 -1.85 -16.49 -14.81
CA SER A 135 -1.53 -17.31 -15.99
C SER A 135 -0.12 -17.94 -15.96
N LEU A 136 0.40 -18.22 -14.77
CA LEU A 136 1.71 -18.83 -14.53
C LEU A 136 1.58 -20.08 -13.64
N SER A 137 2.64 -20.87 -13.54
CA SER A 137 2.72 -22.03 -12.64
C SER A 137 3.66 -21.75 -11.47
N CYS A 138 3.31 -22.20 -10.26
CA CYS A 138 4.17 -22.05 -9.09
C CYS A 138 5.41 -22.95 -9.17
N GLN A 139 6.58 -22.35 -8.91
CA GLN A 139 7.89 -23.00 -8.81
C GLN A 139 8.40 -23.03 -7.37
N GLY A 140 7.97 -22.07 -6.54
CA GLY A 140 8.38 -21.96 -5.15
C GLY A 140 7.39 -21.14 -4.33
N ALA A 141 7.26 -21.50 -3.05
CA ALA A 141 6.41 -20.84 -2.09
C ALA A 141 7.15 -20.72 -0.77
N PHE A 142 7.16 -19.53 -0.17
CA PHE A 142 7.90 -19.26 1.06
C PHE A 142 7.14 -18.29 1.96
N GLU A 143 7.17 -18.54 3.26
CA GLU A 143 6.86 -17.52 4.25
C GLU A 143 8.02 -16.53 4.31
N GLU A 144 7.67 -15.27 4.44
CA GLU A 144 8.59 -14.14 4.45
C GLU A 144 9.04 -13.81 5.89
N LYS A 145 9.95 -12.85 6.04
CA LYS A 145 10.27 -12.26 7.35
C LYS A 145 10.09 -10.74 7.33
N ASP A 146 9.15 -10.23 8.13
CA ASP A 146 8.93 -8.80 8.39
C ASP A 146 8.63 -7.96 7.13
N ASP A 147 7.73 -8.42 6.27
CA ASP A 147 7.41 -7.86 4.95
C ASP A 147 8.62 -7.63 4.01
N THR A 148 9.57 -8.56 4.06
CA THR A 148 10.77 -8.55 3.22
C THR A 148 10.77 -9.67 2.18
N CYS A 149 11.83 -9.72 1.36
CA CYS A 149 12.08 -10.83 0.45
C CYS A 149 12.97 -11.91 1.08
N THR A 150 13.08 -11.91 2.40
CA THR A 150 13.84 -12.90 3.15
C THR A 150 12.96 -14.11 3.41
N GLU A 151 13.39 -15.30 2.98
CA GLU A 151 12.68 -16.54 3.24
C GLU A 151 12.85 -16.94 4.70
N GLU A 152 11.76 -17.01 5.46
CA GLU A 152 11.76 -17.60 6.80
C GLU A 152 11.54 -19.12 6.71
N LYS A 153 10.61 -19.56 5.85
CA LYS A 153 10.20 -20.96 5.77
C LYS A 153 9.75 -21.35 4.37
N SER A 154 10.30 -22.45 3.83
CA SER A 154 9.83 -23.04 2.58
C SER A 154 8.49 -23.75 2.77
N LEU A 155 7.57 -23.56 1.83
CA LEU A 155 6.24 -24.14 1.76
C LEU A 155 6.10 -24.95 0.46
N ARG A 156 5.08 -25.81 0.37
CA ARG A 156 4.66 -26.34 -0.94
C ARG A 156 3.78 -25.32 -1.65
N CYS A 157 3.75 -25.38 -2.98
CA CYS A 157 2.91 -24.50 -3.79
C CYS A 157 1.41 -24.59 -3.44
N ASP A 158 0.93 -25.78 -3.10
CA ASP A 158 -0.46 -26.08 -2.72
C ASP A 158 -0.76 -25.86 -1.23
N GLN A 159 0.23 -25.43 -0.45
CA GLN A 159 0.10 -25.33 0.99
C GLN A 159 -0.62 -24.05 1.40
N HIS A 160 -1.77 -24.20 2.05
CA HIS A 160 -2.39 -23.08 2.76
C HIS A 160 -1.54 -22.69 3.99
N TYR A 161 -1.36 -21.38 4.14
CA TYR A 161 -0.70 -20.78 5.29
C TYR A 161 -1.48 -19.53 5.70
N SER A 162 -1.67 -19.34 7.01
CA SER A 162 -2.62 -18.34 7.53
C SER A 162 -2.00 -16.93 7.61
N THR A 163 -1.45 -16.46 6.50
CA THR A 163 -0.82 -15.12 6.37
C THR A 163 -1.48 -14.34 5.23
N SER A 164 -1.31 -13.02 5.24
CA SER A 164 -1.88 -12.13 4.22
C SER A 164 -1.14 -12.17 2.89
N ASP A 165 0.09 -12.66 2.92
CA ASP A 165 1.07 -12.58 1.86
C ASP A 165 2.11 -13.68 2.00
N LEU A 166 2.69 -14.06 0.85
CA LEU A 166 3.71 -15.09 0.73
C LEU A 166 4.71 -14.67 -0.34
N ILE A 167 5.96 -15.11 -0.23
CA ILE A 167 6.89 -15.05 -1.34
C ILE A 167 6.53 -16.20 -2.30
N CYS A 168 6.07 -15.84 -3.50
CA CYS A 168 5.74 -16.79 -4.55
C CYS A 168 6.72 -16.64 -5.72
N GLU A 169 7.23 -17.76 -6.21
CA GLU A 169 8.03 -17.86 -7.42
C GLU A 169 7.20 -18.54 -8.51
N CYS A 170 7.01 -17.88 -9.64
CA CYS A 170 6.14 -18.32 -10.75
C CYS A 170 6.96 -18.50 -12.04
N ALA A 171 6.46 -19.30 -12.99
CA ALA A 171 7.02 -19.43 -14.35
C ALA A 171 5.94 -19.73 -15.40
#